data_AF-A0A3D4X5K3-F1
#
_entry.id   AF-A0A3D4X5K3-F1
#
_cell.length_a   1.000
_cell.length_b   1.000
_cell.length_c   1.000
_cell.angle_alpha   90.00
_cell.angle_beta   90.00
_cell.angle_gamma   90.00
#
_symmetry.space_group_name_H-M   'P 1'
#
loop_
_entity.id
_entity.type
_entity.pdbx_description
1 polymer ?
#
loop_
_entity_poly.entity_id
_entity_poly.type
_entity_poly.pdbx_seq_one_letter_code
_entity_poly.pdbx_strand_id
1 'polypeptide(L)'
;LDCFTHTGSFALNAGIAGAEHVLGVDASESGVVQARKNAELNGLSDVVEFTCADVFELLPELERKGEQYDVVILDPPAFTKSRSSVKNAVRGYREINLRG
;
A
#
# COMPACT_ATOMS: atom_id res chain seq x y z
N LEU A 1 3.73 -3.78 5.14
CA LEU A 1 2.56 -3.42 4.32
C LEU A 1 2.84 -2.11 3.59
N ASP A 2 2.73 -2.07 2.27
CA ASP A 2 2.90 -0.88 1.43
C ASP A 2 1.56 -0.50 0.80
N CYS A 3 0.89 0.50 1.34
CA CYS A 3 -0.39 0.98 0.87
C CYS A 3 -0.22 2.10 -0.16
N PHE A 4 -1.04 2.04 -1.22
CA PHE A 4 -0.95 2.95 -2.37
C PHE A 4 0.38 2.76 -3.13
N THR A 5 0.77 1.49 -3.30
CA THR A 5 2.12 1.09 -3.77
C THR A 5 2.42 1.52 -5.22
N HIS A 6 1.40 1.87 -6.00
CA HIS A 6 1.49 2.14 -7.43
C HIS A 6 2.18 0.99 -8.20
N THR A 7 3.45 1.16 -8.56
CA THR A 7 4.26 0.19 -9.31
C THR A 7 5.25 -0.57 -8.42
N GLY A 8 5.07 -0.55 -7.10
CA GLY A 8 5.81 -1.38 -6.15
C GLY A 8 7.06 -0.74 -5.56
N SER A 9 7.30 0.56 -5.74
CA SER A 9 8.62 1.15 -5.45
C SER A 9 9.07 0.96 -3.99
N PHE A 10 8.21 1.24 -3.01
CA PHE A 10 8.55 1.00 -1.61
C PHE A 10 8.62 -0.50 -1.29
N ALA A 11 7.61 -1.27 -1.70
CA ALA A 11 7.55 -2.71 -1.46
C ALA A 11 8.79 -3.46 -1.96
N LEU A 12 9.26 -3.15 -3.18
CA LEU A 12 10.45 -3.76 -3.77
C LEU A 12 11.72 -3.38 -3.01
N ASN A 13 11.87 -2.11 -2.62
CA ASN A 13 13.02 -1.69 -1.82
C ASN A 13 13.04 -2.34 -0.44
N ALA A 14 11.87 -2.53 0.18
CA ALA A 14 11.75 -3.29 1.42
C ALA A 14 12.19 -4.75 1.25
N GLY A 15 11.76 -5.41 0.17
CA GLY A 15 12.21 -6.77 -0.17
C GLY A 15 13.73 -6.84 -0.39
N ILE A 16 14.32 -5.91 -1.13
CA ILE A 16 15.77 -5.82 -1.36
C ILE A 16 16.53 -5.59 -0.03
N ALA A 17 15.96 -4.79 0.87
CA ALA A 17 16.54 -4.52 2.18
C ALA A 17 16.44 -5.70 3.16
N GLY A 18 15.82 -6.81 2.77
CA GLY A 18 15.75 -8.05 3.55
C GLY A 18 14.49 -8.19 4.40
N ALA A 19 13.39 -7.50 4.05
CA ALA A 19 12.09 -7.81 4.64
C ALA A 19 11.71 -9.28 4.35
N GLU A 20 11.19 -10.00 5.35
CA GLU A 20 10.81 -11.41 5.20
C GLU A 20 9.59 -11.59 4.28
N HIS A 21 8.63 -10.69 4.38
CA HIS A 21 7.45 -10.65 3.52
C HIS A 21 6.97 -9.21 3.36
N VAL A 22 6.55 -8.85 2.15
CA VAL A 22 6.01 -7.53 1.84
C VAL A 22 4.74 -7.66 1.01
N LEU A 23 3.65 -7.13 1.53
CA LEU A 23 2.40 -6.94 0.77
C LEU A 23 2.30 -5.51 0.27
N GLY A 24 2.29 -5.32 -1.04
CA GLY A 24 1.97 -4.05 -1.71
C GLY A 24 0.52 -4.01 -2.19
N VAL A 25 -0.17 -2.89 -1.96
CA VAL A 25 -1.60 -2.75 -2.26
C VAL A 25 -1.85 -1.49 -3.06
N ASP A 26 -2.55 -1.60 -4.18
CA ASP A 26 -3.00 -0.47 -4.98
C ASP A 26 -4.39 -0.72 -5.57
N ALA A 27 -5.17 0.34 -5.81
CA ALA A 27 -6.49 0.20 -6.43
C ALA A 27 -6.44 0.03 -7.96
N SER A 28 -5.27 0.26 -8.58
CA SER A 28 -5.05 0.11 -10.01
C SER A 28 -4.52 -1.28 -10.35
N GLU A 29 -5.35 -2.11 -10.99
CA GLU A 29 -4.91 -3.42 -11.49
C GLU A 29 -3.71 -3.27 -12.45
N SER A 30 -3.70 -2.23 -13.29
CA SER A 30 -2.55 -1.96 -14.17
C SER A 30 -1.27 -1.64 -13.39
N GLY A 31 -1.37 -0.92 -12.28
CA GLY A 31 -0.23 -0.64 -11.40
C GLY A 31 0.29 -1.92 -10.75
N VAL A 32 -0.63 -2.74 -10.22
CA VAL A 32 -0.32 -4.04 -9.61
C VAL A 32 0.32 -5.01 -10.61
N VAL A 33 -0.18 -5.12 -11.83
CA VAL A 33 0.42 -5.96 -12.88
C VAL A 33 1.85 -5.51 -13.17
N GLN A 34 2.08 -4.20 -13.26
CA GLN A 34 3.42 -3.66 -13.46
C GLN A 34 4.32 -3.90 -12.23
N ALA A 35 3.79 -3.80 -11.02
CA ALA A 35 4.51 -4.06 -9.78
C ALA A 35 4.95 -5.53 -9.68
N ARG A 36 4.07 -6.49 -10.03
CA ARG A 36 4.41 -7.92 -10.12
C ARG A 36 5.54 -8.17 -11.12
N LYS A 37 5.46 -7.57 -12.32
CA LYS A 37 6.55 -7.63 -13.30
C LYS A 37 7.85 -7.05 -12.76
N ASN A 38 7.79 -5.96 -12.00
CA ASN A 38 8.96 -5.38 -11.38
C ASN A 38 9.55 -6.32 -10.31
N ALA A 39 8.74 -7.03 -9.52
CA ALA A 39 9.25 -8.06 -8.60
C ALA A 39 9.94 -9.21 -9.34
N GLU A 40 9.35 -9.71 -10.42
CA GLU A 40 9.96 -10.75 -11.27
C GLU A 40 11.31 -10.31 -11.83
N LEU A 41 11.40 -9.08 -12.36
CA LEU A 41 12.64 -8.51 -12.89
C LEU A 41 13.75 -8.38 -11.86
N ASN A 42 13.40 -8.28 -10.57
CA ASN A 42 14.35 -8.17 -9.46
C ASN A 42 14.53 -9.48 -8.69
N GLY A 43 13.87 -10.58 -9.09
CA GLY A 43 13.93 -11.87 -8.39
C GLY A 43 13.31 -11.83 -6.99
N LEU A 44 12.29 -10.98 -6.77
CA LEU A 44 11.64 -10.75 -5.48
C LEU A 44 10.26 -11.38 -5.38
N SER A 45 9.81 -12.15 -6.38
CA SER A 45 8.45 -12.70 -6.45
C SER A 45 8.10 -13.63 -5.29
N ASP A 46 9.08 -14.20 -4.59
CA ASP A 46 8.87 -15.07 -3.43
C ASP A 46 8.73 -14.29 -2.10
N VAL A 47 9.05 -12.99 -2.11
CA VAL A 47 9.11 -12.13 -0.90
C VAL A 47 8.12 -10.98 -0.98
N VAL A 48 7.89 -10.45 -2.18
CA VAL A 48 7.06 -9.25 -2.41
C VAL A 48 5.83 -9.63 -3.23
N GLU A 49 4.67 -9.56 -2.58
CA GLU A 49 3.37 -9.82 -3.18
C GLU A 49 2.61 -8.52 -3.44
N PHE A 50 1.76 -8.54 -4.46
CA PHE A 50 0.92 -7.39 -4.81
C PHE A 50 -0.54 -7.78 -4.98
N THR A 51 -1.43 -6.96 -4.40
CA THR A 51 -2.87 -7.15 -4.47
C THR A 51 -3.56 -5.88 -4.97
N CYS A 52 -4.52 -6.05 -5.89
CA CYS A 52 -5.39 -4.96 -6.31
C CYS A 52 -6.57 -4.83 -5.35
N ALA A 53 -6.58 -3.78 -4.53
CA ALA A 53 -7.64 -3.50 -3.57
C ALA A 53 -7.69 -2.01 -3.21
N ASP A 54 -8.86 -1.54 -2.78
CA ASP A 54 -8.96 -0.23 -2.12
C ASP A 54 -8.39 -0.32 -0.70
N VAL A 55 -7.34 0.44 -0.43
CA VAL A 55 -6.70 0.52 0.89
C VAL A 55 -7.68 0.92 1.99
N PHE A 56 -8.64 1.80 1.68
CA PHE A 56 -9.64 2.23 2.66
C PHE A 56 -10.58 1.11 3.09
N GLU A 57 -10.79 0.11 2.24
CA GLU A 57 -11.59 -1.08 2.55
C GLU A 57 -10.72 -2.18 3.19
N LEU A 58 -9.49 -2.35 2.68
CA LEU A 58 -8.57 -3.39 3.11
C LEU A 58 -8.05 -3.19 4.54
N LEU A 59 -7.66 -1.97 4.93
CA LEU A 59 -7.11 -1.72 6.27
C LEU A 59 -8.08 -2.15 7.40
N PRO A 60 -9.37 -1.75 7.38
CA PRO A 60 -10.36 -2.27 8.33
C PRO A 60 -10.52 -3.80 8.30
N GLU A 61 -10.34 -4.43 7.14
CA GLU A 61 -10.44 -5.88 7.03
C GLU A 61 -9.25 -6.59 7.68
N LEU A 62 -8.02 -6.13 7.40
CA LEU A 62 -6.79 -6.64 8.01
C LEU A 62 -6.82 -6.44 9.53
N GLU A 63 -7.26 -5.26 9.98
CA GLU A 63 -7.49 -4.95 11.41
C GLU A 63 -8.46 -5.96 12.06
N ARG A 64 -9.61 -6.22 11.43
CA ARG A 64 -10.59 -7.21 11.93
C ARG A 64 -10.06 -8.64 11.94
N LYS A 65 -9.19 -8.99 10.99
CA LYS A 65 -8.53 -10.30 10.91
C LYS A 65 -7.40 -10.43 11.94
N GLY A 66 -6.98 -9.33 12.56
CA GLY A 66 -5.87 -9.30 13.51
C GLY A 66 -4.51 -9.45 12.84
N GLU A 67 -4.42 -9.15 11.54
CA GLU A 67 -3.15 -9.15 10.80
C GLU A 67 -2.24 -8.04 11.34
N GLN A 68 -0.95 -8.32 11.47
CA GLN A 68 0.04 -7.38 11.97
C GLN A 68 1.21 -7.27 11.01
N TYR A 69 1.79 -6.08 10.93
CA TYR A 69 2.95 -5.79 10.12
C TYR A 69 3.95 -4.99 10.96
N ASP A 70 5.23 -5.30 10.86
CA ASP A 70 6.28 -4.56 11.58
C ASP A 70 6.42 -3.12 11.07
N VAL A 71 6.12 -2.92 9.78
CA VAL A 71 6.18 -1.62 9.10
C VAL A 71 4.99 -1.46 8.16
N VAL A 72 4.34 -0.30 8.26
CA VAL A 72 3.28 0.13 7.35
C VAL A 72 3.65 1.45 6.69
N ILE A 73 3.58 1.47 5.37
CA ILE A 73 3.81 2.66 4.53
C ILE A 73 2.45 3.13 4.02
N LEU A 74 2.14 4.40 4.28
CA LEU A 74 0.90 5.05 3.87
C LEU A 74 1.24 6.25 2.99
N ASP A 75 1.35 6.05 1.67
CA ASP A 75 1.63 7.11 0.69
C ASP A 75 0.44 7.40 -0.24
N PRO A 76 -0.70 7.89 0.30
CA PRO A 76 -1.87 8.12 -0.53
C PRO A 76 -1.68 9.28 -1.51
N PRO A 77 -2.41 9.28 -2.64
CA PRO A 77 -2.50 10.46 -3.47
C PRO A 77 -3.11 11.64 -2.68
N ALA A 78 -2.91 12.86 -3.17
CA ALA A 78 -3.53 14.04 -2.57
C ALA A 78 -5.07 13.89 -2.51
N PHE A 79 -5.62 13.74 -1.29
CA PHE A 79 -7.08 13.59 -1.06
C PHE A 79 -7.88 14.85 -1.39
N THR A 80 -7.22 15.97 -1.62
CA THR A 80 -7.85 17.19 -2.09
C THR A 80 -6.94 17.93 -3.05
N LYS A 81 -7.54 18.51 -4.09
CA LYS A 81 -6.90 19.46 -5.00
C LYS A 81 -7.45 20.89 -4.81
N SER A 82 -8.32 21.13 -3.81
CA SER A 82 -9.00 22.41 -3.61
C SER A 82 -9.19 22.78 -2.14
N ARG A 83 -9.03 24.07 -1.82
CA ARG A 83 -9.07 24.57 -0.43
C ARG A 83 -10.39 24.27 0.30
N SER A 84 -11.49 24.17 -0.44
CA SER A 84 -12.83 23.89 0.10
C SER A 84 -13.01 22.45 0.61
N SER A 85 -12.20 21.49 0.15
CA SER A 85 -12.32 20.07 0.52
C SER A 85 -11.26 19.59 1.53
N VAL A 86 -10.46 20.50 2.07
CA VAL A 86 -9.39 20.21 3.06
C VAL A 86 -9.91 19.50 4.30
N LYS A 87 -11.09 19.88 4.83
CA LYS A 87 -11.65 19.22 6.02
C LYS A 87 -11.92 17.73 5.82
N ASN A 88 -12.33 17.33 4.60
CA ASN A 88 -12.58 15.93 4.27
C ASN A 88 -11.25 15.18 4.06
N ALA A 89 -10.28 15.81 3.40
CA ALA A 89 -8.94 15.24 3.25
C ALA A 89 -8.26 14.96 4.61
N VAL A 90 -8.33 15.89 5.56
CA VAL A 90 -7.79 15.70 6.92
C VAL A 90 -8.42 14.48 7.61
N ARG A 91 -9.74 14.27 7.43
CA ARG A 91 -10.41 13.07 7.96
C ARG A 91 -9.89 11.80 7.30
N GLY A 92 -9.72 11.79 5.98
CA GLY A 92 -9.15 10.64 5.26
C GLY A 92 -7.73 10.28 5.72
N TYR A 93 -6.85 11.27 5.85
CA TYR A 93 -5.49 11.06 6.35
C TYR A 93 -5.49 10.52 7.79
N ARG A 94 -6.35 11.04 8.65
CA ARG A 94 -6.49 10.54 10.03
C ARG A 94 -6.97 9.09 10.05
N GLU A 95 -7.94 8.73 9.22
CA GLU A 95 -8.53 7.40 9.20
C GLU A 95 -7.50 6.32 8.85
N ILE A 96 -6.73 6.53 7.78
CA ILE A 96 -5.72 5.54 7.35
C ILE A 96 -4.59 5.39 8.38
N ASN A 97 -4.18 6.46 9.06
CA ASN A 97 -3.12 6.41 10.07
C ASN A 97 -3.56 5.79 11.40
N LEU A 98 -4.87 5.70 11.66
CA LEU A 98 -5.39 5.04 12.87
C LEU A 98 -5.51 3.52 12.71
N ARG A 99 -5.54 3.03 11.46
CA ARG A 99 -5.81 1.63 11.12
C ARG A 99 -4.63 0.91 10.48
N GLY A 100 -3.69 1.67 9.91
CA GLY A 100 -2.40 1.16 9.43
C GLY A 100 -1.37 1.13 10.54
#